data_AF-A4YUW0-F1
#
_entry.id   AF-A4YUW0-F1
#
_cell.length_a   1.000
_cell.length_b   1.000
_cell.length_c   1.000
_cell.angle_alpha   90.00
_cell.angle_beta   90.00
_cell.angle_gamma   90.00
#
_symmetry.space_group_name_H-M   'P 1'
#
loop_
_entity.id
_entity.type
_entity.pdbx_description
1 polymer ?
#
loop_
_entity_poly.entity_id
_entity_poly.type
_entity_poly.pdbx_seq_one_letter_code
_entity_poly.pdbx_strand_id
1 'polypeptide(L)'
;MQETGLRRLHADGITLIAADKPDSFDDTPTAVLVRQILGAVAQFDRAMTVAKLRGARERKRRTTGRKVEGRKSLSESRPEAVAMARELVQRRPRLSLREISAELAEQGPTTPKGRPYSASAIASMLAS
;
A
#
# COMPACT_ATOMS: atom_id res chain seq x y z
N MET A 1 12.13 -21.46 -4.40
CA MET A 1 12.74 -21.57 -3.07
C MET A 1 14.11 -20.94 -3.11
N GLN A 2 14.46 -20.08 -2.16
CA GLN A 2 15.86 -19.66 -1.98
C GLN A 2 16.68 -20.87 -1.53
N GLU A 3 17.90 -21.02 -2.03
CA GLU A 3 18.88 -22.03 -1.59
C GLU A 3 19.02 -22.05 -0.05
N THR A 4 18.92 -20.88 0.59
CA THR A 4 18.89 -20.72 2.04
C THR A 4 17.75 -21.49 2.71
N GLY A 5 16.57 -21.51 2.10
CA GLY A 5 15.41 -22.23 2.62
C GLY A 5 15.58 -23.75 2.52
N LEU A 6 16.14 -24.24 1.41
CA LEU A 6 16.47 -25.66 1.25
C LEU A 6 17.49 -26.10 2.30
N ARG A 7 18.61 -25.37 2.43
CA ARG A 7 19.65 -25.67 3.43
C ARG A 7 19.11 -25.67 4.85
N ARG A 8 18.18 -24.77 5.16
CA ARG A 8 17.54 -24.73 6.48
C ARG A 8 16.71 -25.99 6.74
N LEU A 9 15.90 -26.40 5.78
CA LEU A 9 15.08 -27.62 5.90
C LEU A 9 15.96 -28.86 6.09
N HIS A 10 17.05 -28.98 5.33
CA HIS A 10 18.02 -30.06 5.52
C HIS A 10 18.68 -30.03 6.91
N ALA A 11 19.07 -28.85 7.40
CA ALA A 11 19.63 -28.70 8.75
C ALA A 11 18.64 -29.09 9.86
N ASP A 12 17.35 -28.93 9.60
CA ASP A 12 16.26 -29.34 10.50
C ASP A 12 15.85 -30.82 10.29
N GLY A 13 16.55 -31.59 9.44
CA GLY A 13 16.28 -33.01 9.17
C GLY A 13 15.09 -33.27 8.24
N ILE A 14 14.63 -32.25 7.49
CA ILE A 14 13.48 -32.32 6.60
C ILE A 14 13.95 -32.47 5.15
N THR A 15 13.55 -33.56 4.50
CA THR A 15 13.78 -33.79 3.07
C THR A 15 12.67 -33.18 2.24
N LEU A 16 13.02 -32.29 1.30
CA LEU A 16 12.07 -31.69 0.38
C LEU A 16 12.00 -32.52 -0.91
N ILE A 17 10.81 -33.01 -1.26
CA ILE A 17 10.56 -33.77 -2.49
C ILE A 17 9.55 -32.98 -3.34
N ALA A 18 9.92 -32.66 -4.58
CA ALA A 18 8.99 -32.06 -5.52
C ALA A 18 8.02 -33.13 -6.05
N ALA A 19 6.71 -32.86 -5.98
CA ALA A 19 5.68 -33.81 -6.38
C ALA A 19 5.72 -34.14 -7.89
N ASP A 20 6.15 -33.18 -8.71
CA ASP A 20 6.25 -33.28 -10.17
C ASP A 20 7.62 -33.76 -10.66
N LYS A 21 8.67 -33.53 -9.86
CA LYS A 21 10.05 -33.92 -10.17
C LYS A 21 10.83 -34.25 -8.88
N PRO A 22 10.74 -35.50 -8.39
CA PRO A 22 11.30 -35.91 -7.11
C PRO A 22 12.79 -35.57 -6.93
N ASP A 23 13.59 -35.66 -8.00
CA ASP A 23 15.06 -35.49 -7.97
C ASP A 23 15.51 -34.01 -8.08
N SER A 24 14.57 -33.04 -8.10
CA SER A 24 14.89 -31.61 -8.31
C SER A 24 15.72 -30.99 -7.19
N PHE A 25 15.76 -31.63 -6.03
CA PHE A 25 16.43 -31.14 -4.83
C PHE A 25 17.70 -31.92 -4.48
N ASP A 26 18.20 -32.74 -5.41
CA ASP A 26 19.47 -33.44 -5.21
C ASP A 26 20.63 -32.48 -4.96
N ASP A 27 21.60 -32.93 -4.17
CA ASP A 27 22.81 -32.16 -3.80
C ASP A 27 23.95 -32.29 -4.81
N THR A 28 23.66 -32.72 -6.04
CA THR A 28 24.68 -32.74 -7.10
C THR A 28 25.16 -31.30 -7.41
N PRO A 29 26.46 -31.10 -7.70
CA PRO A 29 26.98 -29.76 -8.01
C PRO A 29 26.20 -29.03 -9.11
N THR A 30 25.74 -29.75 -10.13
CA THR A 30 24.91 -29.21 -11.22
C THR A 30 23.54 -28.75 -10.72
N ALA A 31 22.87 -29.54 -9.87
CA ALA A 31 21.56 -29.19 -9.33
C ALA A 31 21.63 -27.96 -8.42
N VAL A 32 22.67 -27.86 -7.59
CA VAL A 32 22.95 -26.65 -6.77
C VAL A 32 23.16 -25.42 -7.67
N LEU A 33 23.98 -25.53 -8.72
CA LEU A 33 24.23 -24.44 -9.66
C LEU A 33 22.94 -23.96 -10.34
N VAL A 34 22.12 -24.89 -10.84
CA VAL A 34 20.84 -24.57 -11.49
C VAL A 34 19.90 -23.87 -10.53
N ARG A 35 19.76 -24.36 -9.29
CA ARG A 35 18.92 -23.71 -8.26
C ARG A 35 19.39 -22.30 -7.94
N GLN A 36 20.70 -22.07 -7.84
CA GLN A 36 21.25 -20.73 -7.60
C GLN A 36 20.96 -19.77 -8.75
N ILE A 37 21.15 -20.21 -10.00
CA ILE A 37 20.83 -19.41 -11.19
C ILE A 37 19.33 -19.08 -11.22
N LEU A 38 18.44 -20.06 -11.03
CA LEU A 38 17.00 -19.83 -10.99
C LEU A 38 16.60 -18.89 -9.84
N GLY A 39 17.25 -19.00 -8.69
CA GLY A 39 17.08 -18.07 -7.58
C GLY A 39 17.48 -16.64 -7.92
N ALA A 40 18.62 -16.47 -8.60
CA ALA A 40 19.11 -15.17 -9.06
C ALA A 40 18.18 -14.56 -10.12
N VAL A 41 17.69 -15.35 -11.07
CA VAL A 41 16.71 -14.92 -12.08
C VAL A 41 15.41 -14.45 -11.42
N ALA A 42 14.86 -15.22 -10.49
CA ALA A 42 13.66 -14.81 -9.76
C ALA A 42 13.85 -13.52 -8.96
N GLN A 43 15.02 -13.33 -8.34
CA GLN A 43 15.37 -12.09 -7.65
C GLN A 43 15.46 -10.91 -8.63
N PHE A 44 16.10 -11.11 -9.79
CA PHE A 44 16.21 -10.12 -10.85
C PHE A 44 14.83 -9.70 -11.37
N ASP A 45 13.97 -10.65 -11.70
CA ASP A 45 12.63 -10.36 -12.24
C ASP A 45 11.76 -9.58 -11.27
N ARG A 46 11.83 -9.92 -9.98
CA ARG A 46 11.18 -9.13 -8.92
C ARG A 46 11.72 -7.70 -8.90
N ALA A 47 13.04 -7.52 -8.89
CA ALA A 47 13.67 -6.21 -8.85
C ALA A 47 13.29 -5.36 -10.08
N MET A 48 13.31 -5.96 -11.27
CA MET A 48 12.90 -5.31 -12.51
C MET A 48 11.43 -4.91 -12.50
N THR A 49 10.55 -5.77 -11.99
CA THR A 49 9.12 -5.46 -11.86
C THR A 49 8.90 -4.27 -10.93
N VAL A 50 9.54 -4.27 -9.76
CA VAL A 50 9.48 -3.15 -8.80
C VAL A 50 10.02 -1.86 -9.43
N ALA A 51 11.15 -1.92 -10.13
CA ALA A 51 11.76 -0.77 -10.79
C ALA A 51 10.83 -0.19 -11.88
N LYS A 52 10.27 -1.04 -12.75
CA LYS A 52 9.31 -0.63 -13.80
C LYS A 52 8.08 0.05 -13.20
N LEU A 53 7.47 -0.56 -12.18
CA LEU A 53 6.28 -0.02 -11.52
C LEU A 53 6.58 1.31 -10.81
N ARG A 54 7.74 1.43 -10.15
CA ARG A 54 8.19 2.67 -9.51
C ARG A 54 8.35 3.79 -10.54
N GLY A 55 9.07 3.54 -11.62
CA GLY A 55 9.28 4.52 -12.68
C GLY A 55 7.96 4.96 -13.33
N ALA A 56 7.01 4.05 -13.51
CA ALA A 56 5.67 4.41 -14.01
C ALA A 56 4.92 5.36 -13.05
N ARG A 57 4.94 5.08 -11.74
CA ARG A 57 4.32 5.96 -10.73
C ARG A 57 4.99 7.33 -10.68
N GLU A 58 6.32 7.38 -10.69
CA GLU A 58 7.06 8.64 -10.67
C GLU A 58 6.78 9.51 -11.90
N ARG A 59 6.78 8.92 -13.10
CA ARG A 59 6.37 9.63 -14.33
C ARG A 59 4.95 10.19 -14.21
N LYS A 60 3.99 9.37 -13.75
CA LYS A 60 2.60 9.82 -13.57
C LYS A 60 2.48 10.94 -12.52
N ARG A 61 3.23 10.86 -11.43
CA ARG A 61 3.28 11.91 -10.39
C ARG A 61 3.84 13.21 -10.96
N ARG A 62 4.92 13.16 -11.74
CA ARG A 62 5.52 14.33 -12.38
C ARG A 62 4.61 14.97 -13.43
N THR A 63 3.92 14.17 -14.25
CA THR A 63 3.04 14.70 -15.31
C THR A 63 1.74 15.26 -14.76
N THR A 64 1.17 14.63 -13.74
CA THR A 64 -0.13 15.06 -13.18
C THR A 64 0.00 16.02 -12.01
N GLY A 65 1.16 16.07 -11.34
CA GLY A 65 1.36 16.80 -10.08
C GLY A 65 0.56 16.23 -8.90
N ARG A 66 -0.07 15.06 -9.05
CA ARG A 66 -1.01 14.50 -8.06
C ARG A 66 -0.45 13.25 -7.38
N LYS A 67 -1.09 12.87 -6.27
CA LYS A 67 -0.87 11.57 -5.61
C LYS A 67 -1.31 10.45 -6.56
N VAL A 68 -0.49 9.40 -6.68
CA VAL A 68 -0.68 8.29 -7.63
C VAL A 68 -0.76 6.92 -6.98
N GLU A 69 -0.66 6.85 -5.66
CA GLU A 69 -0.63 5.61 -4.89
C GLU A 69 -1.31 5.78 -3.54
N GLY A 70 -1.80 4.67 -2.97
CA GLY A 70 -2.56 4.67 -1.73
C GLY A 70 -3.99 5.18 -1.89
N ARG A 71 -4.73 5.23 -0.77
CA ARG A 71 -6.10 5.75 -0.74
C ARG A 71 -6.09 7.25 -1.00
N LYS A 72 -7.04 7.73 -1.83
CA LYS A 72 -7.29 9.17 -2.00
C LYS A 72 -7.59 9.81 -0.65
N SER A 73 -6.98 10.96 -0.39
CA SER A 73 -7.29 11.79 0.76
C SER A 73 -8.71 12.34 0.68
N LEU A 74 -9.22 12.89 1.79
CA LEU A 74 -10.52 13.55 1.79
C LEU A 74 -10.52 14.81 0.93
N SER A 75 -9.41 15.55 0.88
CA SER A 75 -9.27 16.69 -0.05
C SER A 75 -9.34 16.26 -1.52
N GLU A 76 -8.81 15.08 -1.86
CA GLU A 76 -8.89 14.54 -3.24
C GLU A 76 -10.25 13.94 -3.60
N SER A 77 -10.97 13.36 -2.62
CA SER A 77 -12.18 12.56 -2.86
C SER A 77 -13.48 13.27 -2.49
N ARG A 78 -13.41 14.25 -1.60
CA ARG A 78 -14.53 15.03 -1.04
C ARG A 78 -14.09 16.50 -0.84
N PRO A 79 -13.59 17.19 -1.88
CA PRO A 79 -13.11 18.56 -1.75
C PRO A 79 -14.16 19.52 -1.19
N GLU A 80 -15.44 19.30 -1.52
CA GLU A 80 -16.58 20.07 -1.02
C GLU A 80 -16.74 19.98 0.49
N ALA A 81 -16.58 18.79 1.06
CA ALA A 81 -16.66 18.57 2.51
C ALA A 81 -15.49 19.25 3.23
N VAL A 82 -14.29 19.22 2.64
CA VAL A 82 -13.11 19.89 3.19
C VAL A 82 -13.25 21.41 3.16
N ALA A 83 -13.74 21.97 2.06
CA ALA A 83 -13.97 23.41 1.93
C ALA A 83 -14.98 23.90 2.98
N MET A 84 -16.11 23.19 3.13
CA MET A 84 -17.13 23.51 4.13
C MET A 84 -16.59 23.41 5.56
N ALA A 85 -15.79 22.38 5.87
CA ALA A 85 -15.14 22.25 7.18
C ALA A 85 -14.24 23.46 7.50
N ARG A 86 -13.49 23.96 6.51
CA ARG A 86 -12.62 25.14 6.67
C ARG A 86 -13.42 26.41 6.86
N GLU A 87 -14.49 26.60 6.09
CA GLU A 87 -15.37 27.76 6.22
C GLU A 87 -16.00 27.82 7.62
N LEU A 88 -16.45 26.67 8.14
CA LEU A 88 -17.00 26.58 9.50
C LEU A 88 -16.00 27.04 10.56
N VAL A 89 -14.74 26.60 10.47
CA VAL A 89 -13.68 27.03 11.39
C VAL A 89 -13.37 28.51 11.23
N GLN A 90 -13.33 29.03 10.00
CA GLN A 90 -13.06 30.44 9.75
C GLN A 90 -14.15 31.36 10.33
N ARG A 91 -15.42 30.95 10.22
CA ARG A 91 -16.57 31.69 10.78
C ARG A 91 -16.68 31.53 12.29
N ARG A 92 -16.33 30.36 12.83
CA ARG A 92 -16.47 30.00 14.25
C ARG A 92 -15.19 29.29 14.74
N PRO A 93 -14.13 30.05 15.09
CA PRO A 93 -12.80 29.49 15.35
C PRO A 93 -12.66 28.65 16.64
N ARG A 94 -13.68 28.62 17.50
CA ARG A 94 -13.69 27.84 18.75
C ARG A 94 -14.49 26.54 18.67
N LEU A 95 -14.99 26.16 17.50
CA LEU A 95 -15.70 24.89 17.33
C LEU A 95 -14.77 23.69 17.58
N SER A 96 -15.26 22.72 18.33
CA SER A 96 -14.62 21.41 18.46
C SER A 96 -14.78 20.60 17.16
N LEU A 97 -13.88 19.64 16.96
CA LEU A 97 -13.93 18.74 15.80
C LEU A 97 -15.22 17.93 15.72
N ARG A 98 -15.86 17.65 16.88
CA ARG A 98 -17.13 16.92 16.94
C ARG A 98 -18.31 17.81 16.53
N GLU A 99 -18.31 19.07 16.92
CA GLU A 99 -19.34 20.03 16.49
C GLU A 99 -19.24 20.31 14.99
N ILE A 100 -18.02 20.47 14.46
CA ILE A 100 -17.79 20.60 13.00
C ILE A 100 -18.34 19.37 12.27
N SER A 101 -18.11 18.17 12.81
CA SER A 101 -18.67 16.96 12.21
C SER A 101 -20.19 16.92 12.23
N ALA A 102 -20.83 17.35 13.31
CA ALA A 102 -22.28 17.34 13.43
C ALA A 102 -22.90 18.32 12.42
N GLU A 103 -22.37 19.54 12.38
CA GLU A 103 -22.78 20.60 11.47
C GLU A 103 -22.57 20.20 9.99
N LEU A 104 -21.42 19.57 9.65
CA LEU A 104 -21.21 19.04 8.30
C LEU A 104 -22.23 17.98 7.93
N ALA A 105 -22.63 17.12 8.87
CA ALA A 105 -23.64 16.11 8.59
C ALA A 105 -25.03 16.72 8.38
N GLU A 106 -25.37 17.76 9.14
CA GLU A 106 -26.62 18.53 9.00
C GLU A 106 -26.69 19.26 7.64
N GLN A 107 -25.56 19.81 7.19
CA GLN A 107 -25.46 20.50 5.90
C GLN A 107 -25.34 19.53 4.69
N GLY A 108 -25.26 18.22 4.93
CA GLY A 108 -25.28 17.17 3.91
C GLY A 108 -23.98 16.36 3.74
N PRO A 109 -22.77 16.96 3.84
CA PRO A 109 -21.52 16.20 3.76
C PRO A 109 -21.37 15.10 4.82
N THR A 110 -21.49 13.85 4.38
CA THR A 110 -21.30 12.66 5.21
C THR A 110 -20.33 11.67 4.57
N THR A 111 -19.90 10.68 5.36
CA THR A 111 -19.12 9.54 4.86
C THR A 111 -19.90 8.76 3.79
N PRO A 112 -19.26 7.92 2.96
CA PRO A 112 -19.96 7.09 1.96
C PRO A 112 -21.06 6.18 2.52
N LYS A 113 -21.04 5.90 3.84
CA LYS A 113 -22.07 5.12 4.54
C LYS A 113 -23.17 5.99 5.17
N GLY A 114 -23.24 7.28 4.85
CA GLY A 114 -24.20 8.23 5.40
C GLY A 114 -23.97 8.62 6.87
N ARG A 115 -22.82 8.25 7.45
CA ARG A 115 -22.48 8.62 8.83
C ARG A 115 -21.74 9.95 8.90
N PRO A 116 -21.87 10.72 9.99
CA PRO A 116 -21.01 11.86 10.27
C PRO A 116 -19.52 11.47 10.22
N TYR A 117 -18.67 12.43 9.89
CA TYR A 117 -17.22 12.21 9.88
C TYR A 117 -16.69 11.98 11.30
N SER A 118 -15.61 11.24 11.46
CA SER A 118 -14.96 11.16 12.77
C SER A 118 -14.20 12.45 13.07
N ALA A 119 -13.96 12.76 14.35
CA ALA A 119 -13.11 13.90 14.73
C ALA A 119 -11.71 13.84 14.07
N SER A 120 -11.13 12.64 13.94
CA SER A 120 -9.85 12.43 13.24
C SER A 120 -9.94 12.72 11.74
N ALA A 121 -11.07 12.38 11.10
CA ALA A 121 -11.31 12.75 9.70
C ALA A 121 -11.40 14.27 9.55
N ILE A 122 -12.14 14.96 10.41
CA ILE A 122 -12.20 16.43 10.42
C ILE A 122 -10.83 17.06 10.64
N ALA A 123 -10.06 16.57 11.61
CA ALA A 123 -8.68 17.04 11.81
C ALA A 123 -7.83 16.89 10.54
N SER A 124 -7.96 15.77 9.84
CA SER A 124 -7.27 15.53 8.57
C SER A 124 -7.76 16.45 7.44
N MET A 125 -9.04 16.83 7.42
CA MET A 125 -9.58 17.81 6.47
C MET A 125 -8.96 19.20 6.71
N LEU A 126 -8.85 19.62 7.97
CA LEU A 126 -8.32 20.93 8.35
C LEU A 126 -6.79 21.04 8.17
N ALA A 127 -6.06 19.93 8.31
CA ALA A 127 -4.61 19.88 8.14
C ALA A 127 -4.13 19.73 6.68
N SER A 128 -5.06 19.56 5.73
CA SER A 128 -4.75 19.22 4.32
C SER A 128 -4.43 20.40 3.42
#